data_AF-A0A7C3PC86-F1
#
_entry.id   AF-A0A7C3PC86-F1
#
_cell.length_a   1.000
_cell.length_b   1.000
_cell.length_c   1.000
_cell.angle_alpha   90.00
_cell.angle_beta   90.00
_cell.angle_gamma   90.00
#
_symmetry.space_group_name_H-M   'P 1'
#
loop_
_entity.id
_entity.type
_entity.pdbx_description
1 polymer ?
#
loop_
_entity_poly.entity_id
_entity_poly.type
_entity_poly.pdbx_seq_one_letter_code
_entity_poly.pdbx_strand_id
1 'polypeptide(L)'
;MDTILLSVAPYPTDSDNNRYADTIMVTVYLFPDPVRHALPIHAAGSFRFRLTDPDGATLAEWHIPPEEVDRARVRTPPGPGYCLSLNINDVASDRVSVRSGSLTCTFEPLDGSEPVSVRGQSTVQIGPTGSVMGKSGQPRQMFVP
;
A
#
# COMPACT_ATOMS: atom_id res chain seq x y z
N MET A 1 2.08 21.18 3.61
CA MET A 1 2.56 20.37 2.45
C MET A 1 1.60 20.55 1.30
N ASP A 2 1.98 20.23 0.05
CA ASP A 2 1.06 20.37 -1.10
C ASP A 2 0.77 19.04 -1.82
N THR A 3 1.79 18.20 -2.00
CA THR A 3 1.66 16.98 -2.79
C THR A 3 2.36 15.79 -2.13
N ILE A 4 1.73 14.62 -2.21
CA ILE A 4 2.31 13.33 -1.85
C ILE A 4 2.57 12.52 -3.13
N LEU A 5 3.76 11.95 -3.25
CA LEU A 5 4.02 10.88 -4.20
C LEU A 5 4.12 9.56 -3.43
N LEU A 6 3.23 8.63 -3.76
CA LEU A 6 3.19 7.27 -3.23
C LEU A 6 3.72 6.32 -4.31
N SER A 7 4.83 5.64 -4.00
CA SER A 7 5.35 4.52 -4.79
C SER A 7 5.09 3.23 -4.02
N VAL A 8 4.63 2.19 -4.72
CA VAL A 8 4.30 0.90 -4.09
C VAL A 8 5.03 -0.20 -4.83
N ALA A 9 5.60 -1.14 -4.09
CA ALA A 9 6.20 -2.33 -4.69
C ALA A 9 5.12 -3.11 -5.46
N PRO A 10 5.41 -3.55 -6.70
CA PRO A 10 4.39 -4.17 -7.57
C PRO A 10 3.90 -5.53 -7.06
N TYR A 11 4.70 -6.20 -6.22
CA TYR A 11 4.39 -7.51 -5.66
C TYR A 11 4.56 -7.47 -4.15
N PRO A 12 3.46 -7.51 -3.38
CA PRO A 12 3.52 -7.69 -1.95
C PRO A 12 4.14 -9.05 -1.60
N THR A 13 4.83 -9.08 -0.46
CA THR A 13 5.54 -10.28 0.01
C THR A 13 4.62 -11.09 0.92
N ASP A 14 4.76 -12.41 0.91
CA ASP A 14 4.19 -13.32 1.91
C ASP A 14 5.22 -13.48 3.04
N SER A 15 5.02 -12.76 4.15
CA SER A 15 6.00 -12.67 5.23
C SER A 15 5.89 -13.80 6.26
N ASP A 16 4.72 -14.46 6.35
CA ASP A 16 4.46 -15.55 7.29
C ASP A 16 4.41 -16.94 6.62
N ASN A 17 4.62 -16.99 5.30
CA ASN A 17 4.65 -18.18 4.45
C ASN A 17 3.30 -18.94 4.42
N ASN A 18 2.19 -18.22 4.56
CA ASN A 18 0.85 -18.80 4.55
C ASN A 18 0.20 -18.87 3.15
N ARG A 19 0.94 -18.45 2.11
CA ARG A 19 0.55 -18.36 0.69
C ARG A 19 -0.40 -17.20 0.36
N TYR A 20 -0.47 -16.20 1.22
CA TYR A 20 -1.16 -14.94 0.97
C TYR A 20 -0.14 -13.80 1.04
N ALA A 21 -0.22 -12.88 0.07
CA ALA A 21 0.64 -11.71 0.10
C ALA A 21 0.11 -10.77 1.19
N ASP A 22 0.89 -10.57 2.24
CA ASP A 22 0.46 -9.85 3.46
C ASP A 22 1.17 -8.50 3.61
N THR A 23 2.34 -8.32 3.01
CA THR A 23 3.23 -7.18 3.27
C THR A 23 3.42 -6.32 2.04
N ILE A 24 2.94 -5.07 2.11
CA ILE A 24 3.06 -4.05 1.06
C ILE A 24 4.18 -3.09 1.41
N MET A 25 5.25 -3.09 0.60
CA MET A 25 6.33 -2.11 0.73
C MET A 25 5.96 -0.81 0.00
N VAL A 26 6.01 0.32 0.71
CA VAL A 26 5.70 1.63 0.15
C VAL A 26 6.85 2.61 0.36
N THR A 27 7.03 3.50 -0.61
CA THR A 27 7.91 4.67 -0.49
C THR A 27 7.09 5.94 -0.67
N VAL A 28 7.16 6.83 0.31
CA VAL A 28 6.41 8.10 0.30
C VAL A 28 7.36 9.28 0.21
N TYR A 29 7.02 10.24 -0.65
CA TYR A 29 7.71 11.52 -0.76
C TYR A 29 6.74 12.66 -0.50
N LEU A 30 7.15 13.60 0.34
CA LEU A 30 6.38 14.81 0.62
C LEU A 30 6.98 15.97 -0.15
N PHE A 31 6.16 16.59 -0.99
CA PHE A 31 6.51 17.79 -1.72
C PHE A 31 5.80 18.98 -1.07
N PRO A 32 6.55 20.00 -0.63
CA PRO A 32 5.96 21.27 -0.25
C PRO A 32 5.47 22.00 -1.50
N ASP A 33 4.98 23.23 -1.32
CA ASP A 33 4.64 24.11 -2.44
C ASP A 33 5.83 24.19 -3.43
N PRO A 34 5.64 23.81 -4.71
CA PRO A 34 6.72 23.78 -5.70
C PRO A 34 7.32 25.16 -6.00
N VAL A 35 6.58 26.25 -5.73
CA VAL A 35 7.11 27.62 -5.83
C VAL A 35 8.13 27.89 -4.72
N ARG A 36 7.97 27.25 -3.56
CA ARG A 36 8.87 27.40 -2.41
C ARG A 36 10.03 26.43 -2.46
N HIS A 37 9.79 25.18 -2.85
CA HIS A 37 10.81 24.14 -2.89
C HIS A 37 10.39 22.98 -3.78
N ALA A 38 11.17 22.71 -4.84
CA ALA A 38 10.81 21.71 -5.85
C ALA A 38 11.22 20.27 -5.49
N LEU A 39 12.08 20.09 -4.47
CA LEU A 39 12.56 18.77 -4.05
C LEU A 39 11.72 18.23 -2.88
N PRO A 40 11.63 16.89 -2.72
CA PRO A 40 10.92 16.34 -1.58
C PRO A 40 11.65 16.67 -0.27
N ILE A 41 10.92 16.66 0.83
CA ILE A 41 11.43 16.96 2.17
C ILE A 41 10.89 15.97 3.20
N HIS A 42 11.59 15.87 4.34
CA HIS A 42 11.01 15.27 5.54
C HIS A 42 10.21 16.33 6.32
N ALA A 43 9.17 15.88 7.00
CA ALA A 43 8.30 16.66 7.86
C ALA A 43 7.79 15.79 9.01
N ALA A 44 7.63 16.38 10.19
CA ALA A 44 7.05 15.69 11.33
C ALA A 44 5.53 15.55 11.14
N GLY A 45 5.01 14.35 11.39
CA GLY A 45 3.59 14.03 11.22
C GLY A 45 3.36 12.53 11.20
N SER A 46 2.12 12.12 11.04
CA SER A 46 1.69 10.73 10.90
C SER A 46 1.24 10.44 9.47
N PHE A 47 1.19 9.16 9.11
CA PHE A 47 0.56 8.70 7.88
C PHE A 47 -0.66 7.85 8.19
N ARG A 48 -1.70 8.00 7.37
CA ARG A 48 -2.80 7.04 7.24
C ARG A 48 -2.75 6.39 5.88
N PHE A 49 -2.80 5.07 5.85
CA PHE A 49 -2.92 4.30 4.62
C PHE A 49 -4.25 3.58 4.62
N ARG A 50 -4.96 3.61 3.49
CA ARG A 50 -6.21 2.88 3.32
C ARG A 50 -6.16 2.04 2.07
N LEU A 51 -6.44 0.75 2.22
CA LEU A 51 -6.59 -0.22 1.15
C LEU A 51 -8.08 -0.51 0.98
N THR A 52 -8.60 -0.31 -0.24
CA THR A 52 -9.98 -0.63 -0.60
C THR A 52 -10.05 -1.68 -1.70
N ASP A 53 -11.16 -2.41 -1.75
CA ASP A 53 -11.50 -3.26 -2.89
C ASP A 53 -12.00 -2.44 -4.09
N PRO A 54 -12.28 -3.07 -5.25
CA PRO A 54 -12.83 -2.39 -6.42
C PRO A 54 -14.22 -1.76 -6.22
N ASP A 55 -14.99 -2.26 -5.26
CA ASP A 55 -16.32 -1.73 -4.91
C ASP A 55 -16.21 -0.55 -3.91
N GLY A 56 -15.00 -0.22 -3.46
CA GLY A 56 -14.69 0.86 -2.53
C GLY A 56 -14.81 0.47 -1.05
N ALA A 57 -15.05 -0.81 -0.73
CA ALA A 57 -15.07 -1.27 0.64
C ALA A 57 -13.65 -1.29 1.22
N THR A 58 -13.50 -0.84 2.46
CA THR A 58 -12.18 -0.84 3.13
C THR A 58 -11.80 -2.25 3.53
N LEU A 59 -10.64 -2.70 3.04
CA LEU A 59 -10.05 -3.98 3.38
C LEU A 59 -9.10 -3.86 4.58
N ALA A 60 -8.34 -2.77 4.63
CA ALA A 60 -7.40 -2.49 5.70
C ALA A 60 -7.11 -0.99 5.81
N GLU A 61 -6.83 -0.54 7.04
CA GLU A 61 -6.39 0.83 7.31
C GLU A 61 -5.26 0.82 8.34
N TRP A 62 -4.14 1.48 8.02
CA TRP A 62 -2.99 1.62 8.90
C TRP A 62 -2.83 3.07 9.33
N HIS A 63 -2.44 3.27 10.58
CA HIS A 63 -2.00 4.55 11.11
C HIS A 63 -0.56 4.43 11.59
N ILE A 64 0.35 5.14 10.91
CA ILE A 64 1.77 5.17 11.24
C ILE A 64 2.03 6.42 12.08
N PRO A 65 2.31 6.26 13.39
CA PRO A 65 2.45 7.39 14.29
C PRO A 65 3.79 8.13 14.08
N PRO A 66 3.91 9.39 14.56
CA PRO A 66 5.06 10.25 14.23
C PRO A 66 6.43 9.66 14.56
N GLU A 67 6.55 8.92 15.66
CA GLU A 67 7.78 8.26 16.06
C GLU A 67 8.22 7.15 15.10
N GLU A 68 7.27 6.49 14.43
CA GLU A 68 7.56 5.47 13.42
C GLU A 68 7.87 6.10 12.07
N VAL A 69 7.16 7.17 11.71
CA VAL A 69 7.48 7.98 10.53
C VAL A 69 8.92 8.51 10.58
N ASP A 70 9.38 8.97 11.75
CA ASP A 70 10.75 9.44 11.92
C ASP A 70 11.79 8.33 11.70
N ARG A 71 11.52 7.12 12.20
CA ARG A 71 12.38 5.94 11.99
C ARG A 71 12.38 5.46 10.54
N ALA A 72 11.31 5.69 9.79
CA ALA A 72 11.14 5.28 8.40
C ALA A 72 11.87 6.18 7.39
N ARG A 73 12.53 7.25 7.83
CA ARG A 73 13.24 8.20 6.97
C ARG A 73 14.39 7.54 6.21
N VAL A 74 14.39 7.73 4.90
CA VAL A 74 15.44 7.25 4.00
C VAL A 74 15.91 8.36 3.07
N ARG A 75 17.13 8.20 2.55
CA ARG A 75 17.61 8.97 1.40
C ARG A 75 17.55 8.08 0.18
N THR A 76 16.82 8.51 -0.84
CA THR A 76 16.71 7.80 -2.12
C THR A 76 17.18 8.71 -3.25
N PRO A 77 17.39 8.19 -4.49
CA PRO A 77 17.87 9.03 -5.59
C PRO A 77 16.98 10.25 -5.89
N PRO A 78 15.64 10.19 -5.81
CA PRO A 78 14.76 11.36 -5.93
C PRO A 78 14.88 12.39 -4.79
N GLY A 79 15.44 12.02 -3.63
CA GLY A 79 15.59 12.88 -2.46
C GLY A 79 15.19 12.20 -1.15
N PRO A 80 14.93 12.97 -0.08
CA PRO A 80 14.44 12.41 1.18
C PRO A 80 13.03 11.81 1.00
N GLY A 81 12.83 10.62 1.56
CA GLY A 81 11.53 9.94 1.55
C GLY A 81 11.35 9.07 2.79
N TYR A 82 10.25 8.32 2.81
CA TYR A 82 9.92 7.36 3.87
C TYR A 82 9.74 5.98 3.27
N CYS A 83 10.40 4.96 3.82
CA CYS A 83 10.20 3.58 3.43
C CYS A 83 9.45 2.86 4.54
N LEU A 84 8.24 2.39 4.24
CA LEU A 84 7.33 1.79 5.20
C LEU A 84 6.90 0.41 4.72
N SER A 85 6.65 -0.48 5.68
CA SER A 85 6.13 -1.82 5.46
C SER A 85 4.73 -1.89 6.05
N LEU A 86 3.72 -2.13 5.21
CA LEU A 86 2.34 -2.25 5.64
C LEU A 86 1.95 -3.73 5.62
N ASN A 87 1.91 -4.37 6.79
CA ASN A 87 1.43 -5.75 6.90
C ASN A 87 -0.07 -5.75 7.21
N ILE A 88 -0.86 -6.41 6.37
CA ILE A 88 -2.31 -6.47 6.53
C ILE A 88 -2.74 -7.20 7.79
N ASN A 89 -1.95 -8.17 8.27
CA ASN A 89 -2.21 -8.92 9.49
C ASN A 89 -2.07 -8.06 10.77
N ASP A 90 -1.46 -6.88 10.68
CA ASP A 90 -1.37 -5.93 11.80
C ASP A 90 -2.72 -5.25 12.10
N VAL A 91 -3.62 -5.19 11.11
CA VAL A 91 -4.85 -4.38 11.18
C VAL A 91 -6.11 -5.11 10.71
N ALA A 92 -5.95 -6.19 9.95
CA ALA A 92 -7.02 -6.96 9.33
C ALA A 92 -6.56 -8.42 9.10
N SER A 93 -7.25 -9.14 8.21
CA SER A 93 -6.89 -10.50 7.79
C SER A 93 -6.46 -10.52 6.33
N ASP A 94 -5.33 -11.15 6.03
CA ASP A 94 -4.81 -11.37 4.67
C ASP A 94 -5.64 -12.33 3.80
N ARG A 95 -6.57 -13.08 4.40
CA ARG A 95 -7.57 -13.91 3.71
C ARG A 95 -8.65 -13.12 2.99
N VAL A 96 -8.24 -12.14 2.19
CA VAL A 96 -9.10 -11.42 1.26
C VAL A 96 -9.38 -12.26 0.02
N SER A 97 -10.64 -12.31 -0.39
CA SER A 97 -11.09 -13.00 -1.61
C SER A 97 -10.75 -12.24 -2.89
N VAL A 98 -10.45 -10.95 -2.75
CA VAL A 98 -10.07 -10.05 -3.84
C VAL A 98 -8.58 -10.14 -4.12
N ARG A 99 -8.23 -10.08 -5.41
CA ARG A 99 -6.83 -10.16 -5.90
C ARG A 99 -6.15 -8.81 -6.07
N SER A 100 -6.92 -7.73 -6.02
CA SER A 100 -6.44 -6.38 -6.29
C SER A 100 -7.19 -5.40 -5.42
N GLY A 101 -6.47 -4.41 -4.89
CA GLY A 101 -7.04 -3.28 -4.17
C GLY A 101 -6.40 -1.96 -4.57
N SER A 102 -7.02 -0.87 -4.12
CA SER A 102 -6.53 0.49 -4.30
C SER A 102 -5.96 1.01 -2.99
N LEU A 103 -4.68 1.37 -2.99
CA LEU A 103 -3.99 1.94 -1.84
C LEU A 103 -3.94 3.46 -1.97
N THR A 104 -4.34 4.13 -0.90
CA THR A 104 -4.25 5.59 -0.73
C THR A 104 -3.46 5.93 0.52
N CYS A 105 -2.97 7.17 0.57
CA CYS A 105 -2.13 7.69 1.65
C CYS A 105 -2.51 9.13 1.96
N THR A 106 -2.65 9.43 3.25
CA THR A 106 -2.81 10.78 3.79
C THR A 106 -1.70 11.06 4.80
N PHE A 107 -1.09 12.23 4.72
CA PHE A 107 -0.14 12.74 5.70
C PHE A 107 -0.83 13.77 6.58
N GLU A 108 -0.68 13.63 7.90
CA GLU A 108 -1.19 14.55 8.91
C GLU A 108 0.00 15.28 9.55
N PRO A 109 0.26 16.55 9.18
CA PRO A 109 1.37 17.33 9.72
C PRO A 109 1.24 17.55 11.24
N LEU A 110 2.34 17.41 11.98
CA LEU A 110 2.36 17.68 13.42
C LEU A 110 2.32 19.18 13.76
N ASP A 111 2.64 20.04 12.79
CA ASP A 111 2.58 21.50 12.92
C ASP A 111 1.14 22.06 12.89
N GLY A 112 0.14 21.19 12.74
CA GLY A 112 -1.27 21.55 12.69
C GLY A 112 -1.73 22.09 11.34
N SER A 113 -0.88 22.07 10.31
CA SER A 113 -1.32 22.37 8.95
C SER A 113 -2.25 21.28 8.39
N GLU A 114 -3.03 21.64 7.37
CA GLU A 114 -4.05 20.75 6.79
C GLU A 114 -3.46 19.40 6.33
N PRO A 115 -4.16 18.29 6.58
CA PRO A 115 -3.77 16.99 6.03
C PRO A 115 -3.71 17.02 4.51
N VAL A 116 -2.74 16.28 3.96
CA VAL A 116 -2.56 16.17 2.51
C VAL A 116 -2.79 14.73 2.11
N SER A 117 -3.59 14.51 1.07
CA SER A 117 -3.81 13.19 0.49
C SER A 117 -3.13 13.07 -0.86
N VAL A 118 -2.69 11.86 -1.21
CA VAL A 118 -2.26 11.54 -2.57
C VAL A 118 -3.40 11.83 -3.55
N ARG A 119 -3.10 12.45 -4.70
CA ARG A 119 -4.11 12.85 -5.70
C ARG A 119 -4.65 11.69 -6.55
N GLY A 120 -4.17 10.47 -6.32
CA GLY A 120 -4.55 9.27 -7.05
C GLY A 120 -4.48 8.04 -6.15
N GLN A 121 -4.47 6.86 -6.73
CA GLN A 121 -4.37 5.60 -5.99
C GLN A 121 -3.36 4.67 -6.66
N SER A 122 -2.71 3.84 -5.85
CA SER A 122 -1.81 2.81 -6.33
C SER A 122 -2.51 1.46 -6.28
N THR A 123 -2.56 0.75 -7.41
CA THR A 123 -3.10 -0.59 -7.46
C THR A 123 -2.11 -1.57 -6.84
N VAL A 124 -2.58 -2.39 -5.89
CA VAL A 124 -1.78 -3.43 -5.24
C VAL A 124 -2.42 -4.80 -5.44
N GLN A 125 -1.59 -5.82 -5.70
CA GLN A 125 -2.05 -7.20 -5.74
C GLN A 125 -2.06 -7.77 -4.32
N ILE A 126 -3.18 -8.33 -3.88
CA ILE A 126 -3.36 -8.84 -2.51
C ILE A 126 -4.03 -10.22 -2.56
N GLY A 127 -3.92 -10.99 -1.47
CA GLY A 127 -4.51 -12.33 -1.39
C GLY A 127 -3.60 -13.44 -1.92
N PRO A 128 -4.14 -14.57 -2.44
CA PRO A 128 -3.35 -15.78 -2.70
C PRO A 128 -2.20 -15.57 -3.68
N THR A 129 -0.98 -15.99 -3.31
CA THR A 129 0.24 -15.87 -4.14
C THR A 129 0.37 -16.96 -5.21
N GLY A 130 -0.50 -17.96 -5.19
CA GLY A 130 -0.55 -19.04 -6.18
C GLY A 130 -1.73 -18.90 -7.16
N SER A 131 -1.53 -19.33 -8.41
CA SER A 131 -2.65 -19.63 -9.31
C SER A 131 -3.57 -20.64 -8.63
N VAL A 132 -4.78 -20.21 -8.27
CA VAL A 132 -5.91 -21.13 -8.19
C VAL A 132 -6.16 -21.60 -9.62
N MET A 133 -5.37 -22.56 -10.10
CA MET A 133 -5.65 -23.27 -11.32
C MET A 133 -6.93 -24.04 -11.04
N GLY A 134 -8.04 -23.47 -11.50
CA GLY A 134 -9.33 -24.13 -11.42
C GLY A 134 -9.16 -25.54 -11.97
N LYS A 135 -9.46 -26.55 -11.15
CA LYS A 135 -9.81 -27.85 -11.69
C LYS A 135 -11.13 -27.67 -12.42
N SER A 136 -11.10 -27.17 -13.65
CA SER A 136 -12.17 -27.41 -14.60
C SER A 136 -12.16 -28.91 -14.86
N GLY A 137 -13.10 -29.61 -14.21
CA GLY A 137 -13.40 -30.99 -14.57
C GLY A 137 -13.84 -31.01 -16.03
N GLN A 138 -12.96 -31.44 -16.93
CA GLN A 138 -13.39 -31.88 -18.24
C GLN A 138 -14.30 -33.11 -18.05
N PRO A 139 -15.54 -33.12 -18.56
CA PRO A 139 -16.29 -34.35 -18.65
C PRO A 139 -15.55 -35.27 -19.63
N ARG A 140 -15.15 -36.45 -19.14
CA ARG A 140 -14.69 -37.55 -20.00
C ARG A 140 -15.82 -37.86 -20.97
N GLN A 141 -15.65 -37.51 -22.25
CA GLN A 141 -16.50 -38.08 -23.29
C GLN A 141 -16.24 -39.59 -23.32
N MET A 142 -17.25 -40.35 -22.90
CA MET A 142 -17.33 -41.79 -23.10
C MET A 142 -17.50 -42.02 -24.61
N PHE A 143 -16.47 -42.56 -25.24
CA PHE A 143 -16.63 -43.29 -26.49
C PHE A 143 -17.21 -44.67 -26.13
N VAL A 144 -18.43 -44.93 -26.58
CA VAL A 144 -19.08 -46.25 -26.57
C VAL A 144 -18.82 -46.86 -27.97
N PRO A 145 -18.47 -48.16 -28.06
CA PRO A 145 -17.89 -48.80 -29.25
C PRO A 145 -18.79 -48.81 -30.49
#